data_AF-A0A3D8J4G5-F1
#
_entry.id   AF-A0A3D8J4G5-F1
#
_cell.length_a   1.000
_cell.length_b   1.000
_cell.length_c   1.000
_cell.angle_alpha   90.00
_cell.angle_beta   90.00
_cell.angle_gamma   90.00
#
_symmetry.space_group_name_H-M   'P 1'
#
loop_
_entity.id
_entity.type
_entity.pdbx_description
1 polymer ?
#
loop_
_entity_poly.entity_id
_entity_poly.type
_entity_poly.pdbx_seq_one_letter_code
_entity_poly.pdbx_strand_id
1 'polypeptide(L)'
;MIEKEQFEDIKDKLRVCREERGLNKEDQKRNFRVDYTKELAKFFEAERDNNQYGIIKALCDMIVVCVNAGGNIGCASCEFTNINLTYPIIYRSIDIKGLLYELRREGYDPYKCLLETIKELNSRTGSWSEEEGKWVKDKGAYTKEEAREVAKEILKKDYVEYPQSVLRAGQRYWQFVAENHFEIKEWYKADYASCKLESVE
;
A
#
# COMPACT_ATOMS: atom_id res chain seq x y z
N MET A 1 19.54 3.02 -8.51
CA MET A 1 18.72 1.87 -8.94
C MET A 1 18.78 0.86 -7.81
N ILE A 2 17.69 0.14 -7.47
CA ILE A 2 17.81 -0.91 -6.44
C ILE A 2 18.65 -2.05 -7.01
N GLU A 3 19.42 -2.70 -6.16
CA GLU A 3 20.25 -3.85 -6.52
C GLU A 3 19.39 -5.11 -6.68
N LYS A 4 19.93 -6.12 -7.36
CA LYS A 4 19.23 -7.40 -7.55
C LYS A 4 18.85 -8.04 -6.21
N GLU A 5 19.77 -8.03 -5.26
CA GLU A 5 19.55 -8.60 -3.91
C GLU A 5 18.42 -7.88 -3.16
N GLN A 6 18.38 -6.56 -3.24
CA GLN A 6 17.29 -5.76 -2.67
C GLN A 6 15.94 -6.10 -3.30
N PHE A 7 15.89 -6.34 -4.61
CA PHE A 7 14.65 -6.71 -5.27
C PHE A 7 14.19 -8.13 -4.91
N GLU A 8 15.12 -9.09 -4.78
CA GLU A 8 14.80 -10.43 -4.27
C GLU A 8 14.24 -10.36 -2.84
N ASP A 9 14.83 -9.54 -1.96
CA ASP A 9 14.31 -9.32 -0.60
C ASP A 9 12.88 -8.77 -0.60
N ILE A 10 12.57 -7.78 -1.45
CA ILE A 10 11.21 -7.26 -1.62
C ILE A 10 10.24 -8.36 -2.08
N LYS A 11 10.64 -9.19 -3.04
CA LYS A 11 9.81 -10.32 -3.52
C LYS A 11 9.53 -11.34 -2.43
N ASP A 12 10.53 -11.66 -1.62
CA ASP A 12 10.41 -12.61 -0.52
C ASP A 12 9.48 -12.08 0.56
N LYS A 13 9.62 -10.82 0.98
CA LYS A 13 8.68 -10.21 1.95
C LYS A 13 7.25 -10.20 1.43
N LEU A 14 7.05 -9.79 0.17
CA LEU A 14 5.73 -9.80 -0.45
C LEU A 14 5.17 -11.22 -0.62
N ARG A 15 6.01 -12.24 -0.82
CA ARG A 15 5.58 -13.65 -0.80
C ARG A 15 5.00 -14.02 0.56
N VAL A 16 5.73 -13.77 1.63
CA VAL A 16 5.26 -14.04 3.01
C VAL A 16 3.94 -13.31 3.27
N CYS A 17 3.85 -12.03 2.90
CA CYS A 17 2.61 -11.25 3.00
C CYS A 17 1.41 -11.91 2.32
N ARG A 18 1.61 -12.54 1.15
CA ARG A 18 0.54 -13.21 0.41
C ARG A 18 0.16 -14.54 1.05
N GLU A 19 1.16 -15.33 1.45
CA GLU A 19 0.96 -16.64 2.08
C GLU A 19 0.17 -16.52 3.39
N GLU A 20 0.52 -15.56 4.25
CA GLU A 20 -0.22 -15.28 5.50
C GLU A 20 -1.69 -14.89 5.27
N ARG A 21 -2.01 -14.36 4.09
CA ARG A 21 -3.35 -13.93 3.71
C ARG A 21 -4.11 -14.93 2.83
N GLY A 22 -3.51 -16.10 2.56
CA GLY A 22 -4.07 -17.11 1.64
C GLY A 22 -4.17 -16.63 0.19
N LEU A 23 -3.43 -15.60 -0.20
CA LEU A 23 -3.47 -15.00 -1.52
C LEU A 23 -2.58 -15.78 -2.49
N ASN A 24 -3.15 -16.31 -3.57
CA ASN A 24 -2.37 -16.97 -4.63
C ASN A 24 -2.00 -16.01 -5.76
N LYS A 25 -0.95 -16.37 -6.52
CA LYS A 25 -0.39 -15.54 -7.59
C LYS A 25 -1.33 -15.37 -8.79
N GLU A 26 -2.19 -16.35 -9.07
CA GLU A 26 -3.12 -16.29 -10.22
C GLU A 26 -4.24 -15.30 -9.98
N ASP A 27 -4.76 -15.19 -8.76
CA ASP A 27 -5.72 -14.16 -8.38
C ASP A 27 -5.10 -12.75 -8.45
N GLN A 28 -3.84 -12.61 -8.04
CA GLN A 28 -3.11 -11.34 -8.17
C GLN A 28 -2.95 -10.92 -9.64
N LYS A 29 -2.66 -11.88 -10.54
CA LYS A 29 -2.62 -11.62 -11.99
C LYS A 29 -4.00 -11.26 -12.55
N ARG A 30 -5.05 -11.99 -12.14
CA ARG A 30 -6.43 -11.74 -12.59
C ARG A 30 -6.90 -10.33 -12.23
N ASN A 31 -6.58 -9.88 -11.01
CA ASN A 31 -6.99 -8.57 -10.49
C ASN A 31 -6.01 -7.43 -10.81
N PHE A 32 -4.84 -7.74 -11.38
CA PHE A 32 -3.75 -6.79 -11.65
C PHE A 32 -4.23 -5.49 -12.28
N ARG A 33 -5.05 -5.55 -13.34
CA ARG A 33 -5.51 -4.35 -14.05
C ARG A 33 -6.33 -3.43 -13.17
N VAL A 34 -7.22 -4.01 -12.35
CA VAL A 34 -8.11 -3.27 -11.47
C VAL A 34 -7.31 -2.64 -10.34
N ASP A 35 -6.39 -3.37 -9.74
CA ASP A 35 -5.60 -2.84 -8.63
C ASP A 35 -4.54 -1.84 -9.10
N TYR A 36 -3.89 -2.08 -10.23
CA TYR A 36 -2.92 -1.14 -10.79
C TYR A 36 -3.58 0.19 -11.20
N THR A 37 -4.74 0.14 -11.85
CA THR A 37 -5.45 1.36 -12.28
C THR A 37 -5.94 2.20 -11.10
N LYS A 38 -6.32 1.58 -9.97
CA LYS A 38 -6.62 2.31 -8.72
C LYS A 38 -5.40 3.06 -8.20
N GLU A 39 -4.24 2.40 -8.15
CA GLU A 39 -3.01 3.05 -7.67
C GLU A 39 -2.51 4.13 -8.64
N LEU A 40 -2.68 3.93 -9.94
CA LEU A 40 -2.40 4.95 -10.95
C LEU A 40 -3.33 6.18 -10.82
N ALA A 41 -4.61 5.97 -10.54
CA ALA A 41 -5.55 7.08 -10.30
C ALA A 41 -5.12 7.92 -9.07
N LYS A 42 -4.75 7.25 -7.97
CA LYS A 42 -4.22 7.93 -6.77
C LYS A 42 -2.93 8.70 -7.05
N PHE A 43 -2.07 8.18 -7.92
CA PHE A 43 -0.88 8.89 -8.37
C PHE A 43 -1.26 10.20 -9.07
N PHE A 44 -2.18 10.18 -10.04
CA PHE A 44 -2.63 11.38 -10.73
C PHE A 44 -3.34 12.38 -9.81
N GLU A 45 -4.14 11.90 -8.85
CA GLU A 45 -4.74 12.75 -7.82
C GLU A 45 -3.66 13.44 -6.97
N ALA A 46 -2.65 12.69 -6.53
CA ALA A 46 -1.56 13.23 -5.73
C ALA A 46 -0.67 14.21 -6.51
N GLU A 47 -0.41 13.95 -7.80
CA GLU A 47 0.29 14.89 -8.68
C GLU A 47 -0.51 16.19 -8.85
N ARG A 48 -1.81 16.08 -9.16
CA ARG A 48 -2.71 17.24 -9.30
C ARG A 48 -2.70 18.09 -8.04
N ASP A 49 -2.70 17.46 -6.87
CA ASP A 49 -2.79 18.12 -5.57
C ASP A 49 -1.39 18.49 -5.00
N ASN A 50 -0.31 18.28 -5.76
CA ASN A 50 1.09 18.49 -5.34
C ASN A 50 1.43 17.82 -4.00
N ASN A 51 0.86 16.63 -3.77
CA ASN A 51 1.01 15.86 -2.54
C ASN A 51 2.15 14.86 -2.67
N GLN A 52 3.36 15.26 -2.28
CA GLN A 52 4.57 14.43 -2.37
C GLN A 52 4.40 13.07 -1.67
N TYR A 53 3.80 13.02 -0.47
CA TYR A 53 3.55 11.75 0.22
C TYR A 53 2.66 10.83 -0.61
N GLY A 54 1.58 11.37 -1.19
CA GLY A 54 0.65 10.64 -2.04
C GLY A 54 1.33 10.08 -3.30
N ILE A 55 2.20 10.87 -3.93
CA ILE A 55 2.98 10.48 -5.11
C ILE A 55 3.86 9.27 -4.77
N ILE A 56 4.68 9.38 -3.72
CA ILE A 56 5.60 8.30 -3.30
C ILE A 56 4.82 7.03 -2.93
N LYS A 57 3.73 7.18 -2.18
CA LYS A 57 2.87 6.07 -1.79
C LYS A 57 2.30 5.34 -3.01
N ALA A 58 1.71 6.09 -3.95
CA ALA A 58 1.10 5.51 -5.14
C ALA A 58 2.12 4.80 -6.04
N LEU A 59 3.32 5.38 -6.20
CA LEU A 59 4.44 4.73 -6.90
C LEU A 59 4.82 3.39 -6.26
N CYS A 60 4.94 3.35 -4.93
CA CYS A 60 5.28 2.11 -4.23
C CYS A 60 4.15 1.07 -4.31
N ASP A 61 2.89 1.49 -4.13
CA ASP A 61 1.74 0.60 -4.25
C ASP A 61 1.64 0.00 -5.68
N MET A 62 1.89 0.79 -6.73
CA MET A 62 1.98 0.30 -8.11
C MET A 62 3.08 -0.77 -8.28
N ILE A 63 4.27 -0.56 -7.69
CA ILE A 63 5.35 -1.55 -7.72
C ILE A 63 4.92 -2.83 -6.99
N VAL A 64 4.32 -2.73 -5.80
CA VAL A 64 3.81 -3.88 -5.04
C VAL A 64 2.80 -4.69 -5.85
N VAL A 65 1.86 -4.03 -6.52
CA VAL A 65 0.88 -4.68 -7.41
C VAL A 65 1.59 -5.41 -8.56
N CYS A 66 2.57 -4.78 -9.21
CA CYS A 66 3.34 -5.41 -10.28
C CYS A 66 4.10 -6.65 -9.79
N VAL A 67 4.79 -6.55 -8.65
CA VAL A 67 5.57 -7.66 -8.09
C VAL A 67 4.66 -8.82 -7.67
N ASN A 68 3.52 -8.53 -7.03
CA ASN A 68 2.54 -9.55 -6.63
C ASN A 68 1.94 -10.30 -7.83
N ALA A 69 1.72 -9.62 -8.96
CA ALA A 69 1.30 -10.24 -10.22
C ALA A 69 2.43 -11.03 -10.92
N GLY A 70 3.67 -10.97 -10.41
CA GLY A 70 4.82 -11.69 -10.95
C GLY A 70 5.73 -10.88 -11.85
N GLY A 71 5.62 -9.55 -11.84
CA GLY A 71 6.56 -8.65 -12.52
C GLY A 71 7.98 -8.77 -11.98
N ASN A 72 8.96 -8.48 -12.85
CA ASN A 72 10.38 -8.53 -12.56
C ASN A 72 11.10 -7.31 -13.14
N ILE A 73 12.26 -6.94 -12.59
CA ILE A 73 13.07 -5.83 -13.11
C ILE A 73 13.58 -6.18 -14.51
N GLY A 74 13.41 -5.26 -15.47
CA GLY A 74 13.90 -5.44 -16.84
C GLY A 74 12.93 -6.15 -17.78
N CYS A 75 11.72 -6.45 -17.32
CA CYS A 75 10.63 -6.87 -18.20
C CYS A 75 10.06 -5.61 -18.87
N ALA A 76 10.40 -5.38 -20.15
CA ALA A 76 9.96 -4.20 -20.91
C ALA A 76 8.42 -4.08 -21.07
N SER A 77 7.71 -5.14 -20.69
CA SER A 77 6.27 -5.23 -20.60
C SER A 77 5.95 -6.41 -19.70
N CYS A 78 5.42 -6.21 -18.49
CA CYS A 78 4.81 -7.34 -17.79
C CYS A 78 3.77 -7.92 -18.76
N GLU A 79 3.78 -9.22 -19.07
CA GLU A 79 2.82 -9.80 -20.05
C GLU A 79 1.34 -9.55 -19.67
N PHE A 80 1.09 -9.14 -18.43
CA PHE A 80 -0.19 -8.71 -17.85
C PHE A 80 -0.61 -7.27 -18.19
N THR A 81 0.27 -6.45 -18.77
CA THR A 81 0.10 -4.99 -18.98
C THR A 81 -0.43 -4.61 -20.35
N ASN A 82 -0.92 -5.54 -21.16
CA ASN A 82 -1.81 -5.20 -22.28
C ASN A 82 -3.17 -4.74 -21.73
N ILE A 83 -3.18 -3.78 -20.82
CA ILE A 83 -4.37 -3.03 -20.46
C ILE A 83 -4.68 -2.21 -21.70
N ASN A 84 -5.49 -2.78 -22.58
CA ASN A 84 -6.06 -2.07 -23.71
C ASN A 84 -7.14 -1.12 -23.18
N LEU A 85 -6.71 -0.13 -22.38
CA LEU A 85 -7.43 1.12 -22.24
C LEU A 85 -7.36 1.72 -23.63
N THR A 86 -8.42 1.54 -24.43
CA THR A 86 -8.61 2.13 -25.76
C THR A 86 -7.53 3.15 -26.13
N TYR A 87 -6.58 2.72 -26.96
CA TYR A 87 -5.48 3.51 -27.56
C TYR A 87 -5.95 4.97 -27.86
N PRO A 88 -5.30 6.07 -27.41
CA PRO A 88 -3.84 6.29 -27.32
C PRO A 88 -3.38 7.27 -26.20
N ILE A 89 -3.32 6.90 -24.91
CA ILE A 89 -2.84 7.83 -23.84
C ILE A 89 -1.66 7.33 -23.01
N ILE A 90 -1.36 6.03 -22.94
CA ILE A 90 -0.22 5.54 -22.15
C ILE A 90 0.67 4.61 -22.99
N TYR A 91 1.55 5.21 -23.79
CA TYR A 91 2.63 4.50 -24.50
C TYR A 91 3.90 4.34 -23.64
N ARG A 92 3.79 4.43 -22.32
CA ARG A 92 4.83 3.91 -21.43
C ARG A 92 4.38 2.54 -21.00
N SER A 93 5.12 1.52 -21.42
CA SER A 93 5.02 0.22 -20.78
C SER A 93 5.14 0.40 -19.26
N ILE A 94 4.25 -0.26 -18.52
CA ILE A 94 4.36 -0.36 -17.06
C ILE A 94 5.62 -1.18 -16.80
N ASP A 95 6.72 -0.51 -16.50
CA ASP A 95 8.00 -1.11 -16.15
C ASP A 95 8.33 -0.73 -14.71
N ILE A 96 8.53 -1.75 -13.86
CA ILE A 96 8.97 -1.57 -12.47
C ILE A 96 10.23 -0.70 -12.42
N LYS A 97 11.15 -0.86 -13.39
CA LYS A 97 12.36 -0.03 -13.49
C LYS A 97 12.04 1.45 -13.69
N GLY A 98 11.01 1.75 -14.46
CA GLY A 98 10.49 3.11 -14.64
C GLY A 98 9.98 3.68 -13.32
N LEU A 99 9.12 2.96 -12.60
CA LEU A 99 8.57 3.40 -11.31
C LEU A 99 9.68 3.62 -10.25
N LEU A 100 10.68 2.74 -10.22
CA LEU A 100 11.85 2.87 -9.34
C LEU A 100 12.70 4.09 -9.69
N TYR A 101 12.77 4.46 -10.98
CA TYR A 101 13.45 5.67 -11.43
C TYR A 101 12.68 6.92 -11.00
N GLU A 102 11.35 6.92 -11.12
CA GLU A 102 10.49 8.02 -10.67
C GLU A 102 10.67 8.29 -9.17
N LEU A 103 10.65 7.25 -8.31
CA LEU A 103 10.92 7.39 -6.87
C LEU A 103 12.28 8.08 -6.58
N ARG A 104 13.31 7.70 -7.34
CA ARG A 104 14.63 8.32 -7.20
C ARG A 104 14.65 9.77 -7.70
N ARG A 105 13.92 10.07 -8.77
CA ARG A 105 13.80 11.44 -9.31
C ARG A 105 13.13 12.37 -8.29
N GLU A 106 12.17 11.85 -7.53
CA GLU A 106 11.54 12.57 -6.40
C GLU A 106 12.46 12.71 -5.17
N GLY A 107 13.69 12.17 -5.22
CA GLY A 107 14.68 12.29 -4.15
C GLY A 107 14.58 11.21 -3.06
N TYR A 108 13.98 10.05 -3.36
CA TYR A 108 13.78 8.97 -2.38
C TYR A 108 14.58 7.71 -2.73
N ASP A 109 14.98 6.97 -1.68
CA ASP A 109 15.53 5.63 -1.80
C ASP A 109 14.41 4.63 -2.08
N PRO A 110 14.36 4.02 -3.30
CA PRO A 110 13.24 3.16 -3.65
C PRO A 110 13.17 1.88 -2.81
N TYR A 111 14.30 1.35 -2.34
CA TYR A 111 14.31 0.15 -1.52
C TYR A 111 13.73 0.45 -0.13
N LYS A 112 14.17 1.54 0.51
CA LYS A 112 13.62 1.97 1.81
C LYS A 112 12.11 2.26 1.70
N CYS A 113 11.67 2.96 0.65
CA CYS A 113 10.25 3.23 0.45
C CYS A 113 9.44 1.93 0.35
N LEU A 114 9.88 0.95 -0.43
CA LEU A 114 9.18 -0.33 -0.56
C LEU A 114 9.12 -1.11 0.76
N LEU A 115 10.17 -1.04 1.58
CA LEU A 115 10.14 -1.62 2.93
C LEU A 115 9.09 -0.95 3.82
N GLU A 116 8.97 0.38 3.77
CA GLU A 116 7.94 1.13 4.50
C GLU A 116 6.52 0.79 4.01
N THR A 117 6.32 0.65 2.70
CA THR A 117 5.04 0.20 2.13
C THR A 117 4.67 -1.21 2.60
N ILE A 118 5.63 -2.12 2.68
CA ILE A 118 5.41 -3.49 3.17
C ILE A 118 5.08 -3.49 4.67
N LYS A 119 5.75 -2.66 5.48
CA LYS A 119 5.40 -2.47 6.89
C LYS A 119 3.97 -1.95 7.05
N GLU A 120 3.59 -0.94 6.26
CA GLU A 120 2.22 -0.41 6.24
C GLU A 120 1.22 -1.51 5.85
N LEU A 121 1.50 -2.27 4.79
CA LEU A 121 0.67 -3.39 4.35
C LEU A 121 0.47 -4.42 5.47
N ASN A 122 1.54 -4.81 6.16
CA ASN A 122 1.52 -5.81 7.22
C ASN A 122 0.90 -5.33 8.54
N SER A 123 0.79 -4.02 8.74
CA SER A 123 0.02 -3.50 9.87
C SER A 123 -1.48 -3.78 9.74
N ARG A 124 -1.99 -4.00 8.53
CA ARG A 124 -3.41 -4.22 8.25
C ARG A 124 -3.78 -5.70 8.44
N THR A 125 -4.89 -5.94 9.13
CA THR A 125 -5.55 -7.26 9.23
C THR A 125 -6.76 -7.33 8.30
N GLY A 126 -7.29 -8.54 8.14
CA GLY A 126 -8.41 -8.82 7.27
C GLY A 126 -8.57 -10.32 7.05
N SER A 127 -9.56 -10.67 6.24
CA SER A 127 -9.89 -12.06 5.93
C SER A 127 -10.28 -12.21 4.46
N TRP A 128 -10.19 -13.43 3.95
CA TRP A 128 -10.70 -13.75 2.62
C TRP A 128 -12.23 -13.70 2.62
N SER A 129 -12.82 -12.97 1.68
CA SER A 129 -14.26 -12.97 1.42
C SER A 129 -14.54 -13.79 0.17
N GLU A 130 -15.24 -14.92 0.33
CA GLU A 130 -15.69 -15.75 -0.78
C GLU A 130 -16.73 -15.03 -1.65
N GLU A 131 -17.58 -14.19 -1.04
CA GLU A 131 -18.61 -13.41 -1.74
C GLU A 131 -17.97 -12.36 -2.66
N GLU A 132 -16.94 -11.65 -2.18
CA GLU A 132 -16.25 -10.63 -2.96
C GLU A 132 -15.11 -11.21 -3.82
N GLY A 133 -14.77 -12.49 -3.66
CA GLY A 133 -13.65 -13.16 -4.33
C GLY A 133 -12.31 -12.45 -4.10
N LYS A 134 -12.11 -11.84 -2.93
CA LYS A 134 -10.89 -11.09 -2.59
C LYS A 134 -10.65 -11.02 -1.08
N TRP A 135 -9.42 -10.71 -0.70
CA TRP A 135 -9.08 -10.38 0.68
C TRP A 135 -9.63 -9.00 1.06
N VAL A 136 -10.42 -8.96 2.14
CA VAL A 136 -11.07 -7.77 2.65
C VAL A 136 -10.37 -7.36 3.95
N LYS A 137 -9.87 -6.13 3.98
CA LYS A 137 -9.22 -5.56 5.17
C LYS A 137 -10.24 -5.27 6.26
N ASP A 138 -9.87 -5.51 7.50
CA ASP A 138 -10.62 -5.04 8.67
C ASP A 138 -10.64 -3.51 8.71
N LYS A 139 -11.57 -2.93 9.45
CA LYS A 139 -11.52 -1.49 9.73
C LYS A 139 -10.32 -1.17 10.63
N GLY A 140 -9.59 -0.10 10.31
CA GLY A 140 -8.46 0.40 11.07
C GLY A 140 -8.19 1.86 10.76
N ALA A 141 -7.25 2.46 11.48
CA ALA A 141 -6.97 3.90 11.38
C ALA A 141 -5.51 4.23 11.63
N TYR A 142 -4.96 5.19 10.90
CA TYR A 142 -3.59 5.69 11.10
C TYR A 142 -3.51 6.72 12.21
N THR A 143 -4.59 7.46 12.47
CA THR A 143 -4.63 8.51 13.49
C THR A 143 -5.82 8.34 14.42
N LYS A 144 -5.77 9.01 15.58
CA LYS A 144 -6.89 9.05 16.54
C LYS A 144 -8.13 9.71 15.95
N GLU A 145 -7.96 10.69 15.04
CA GLU A 145 -9.05 11.36 14.33
C GLU A 145 -9.75 10.40 13.38
N GLU A 146 -8.98 9.69 12.55
CA GLU A 146 -9.52 8.65 11.66
C GLU A 146 -10.22 7.55 12.46
N ALA A 147 -9.62 7.10 13.57
CA ALA A 147 -10.22 6.09 14.44
C ALA A 147 -11.58 6.56 14.98
N ARG A 148 -11.71 7.84 15.34
CA ARG A 148 -12.95 8.42 15.83
C ARG A 148 -14.04 8.43 14.75
N GLU A 149 -13.71 8.79 13.52
CA GLU A 149 -14.68 8.74 12.41
C GLU A 149 -15.11 7.29 12.10
N VAL A 150 -14.17 6.35 12.11
CA VAL A 150 -14.47 4.93 11.98
C VAL A 150 -15.38 4.43 13.11
N ALA A 151 -15.14 4.87 14.35
CA ALA A 151 -15.96 4.51 15.51
C ALA A 151 -17.39 5.08 15.39
N LYS A 152 -17.55 6.32 14.94
CA LYS A 152 -18.87 6.93 14.68
C LYS A 152 -19.70 6.10 13.70
N GLU A 153 -19.09 5.63 12.62
CA GLU A 153 -19.76 4.77 11.64
C GLU A 153 -20.18 3.42 12.24
N ILE A 154 -19.30 2.77 13.00
CA ILE A 154 -19.55 1.45 13.59
C ILE A 154 -20.63 1.54 14.66
N LEU A 155 -20.53 2.52 15.55
CA LEU A 155 -21.45 2.75 16.66
C LEU A 155 -22.74 3.45 16.24
N LYS A 156 -22.79 3.98 15.01
CA LYS A 156 -23.89 4.81 14.47
C LYS A 156 -24.19 6.01 15.39
N LYS A 157 -23.14 6.74 15.74
CA LYS A 157 -23.19 7.92 16.63
C LYS A 157 -22.59 9.14 15.94
N ASP A 158 -23.15 10.33 16.19
CA ASP A 158 -22.61 11.59 15.69
C ASP A 158 -21.35 12.04 16.45
N TYR A 159 -21.22 11.57 17.69
CA TYR A 159 -20.10 11.88 18.57
C TYR A 159 -19.60 10.62 19.28
N VAL A 160 -18.28 10.47 19.29
CA VAL A 160 -17.52 9.50 20.08
C VAL A 160 -16.34 10.26 20.70
N GLU A 161 -15.93 9.90 21.91
CA GLU A 161 -14.74 10.49 22.54
C GLU A 161 -13.44 10.10 21.81
N TYR A 162 -12.34 10.78 22.10
CA TYR A 162 -11.05 10.42 21.53
C TYR A 162 -10.52 9.12 22.15
N PRO A 163 -10.00 8.20 21.32
CA PRO A 163 -9.41 6.98 21.83
C PRO A 163 -8.02 7.22 22.41
N GLN A 164 -7.54 6.25 23.18
CA GLN A 164 -6.14 6.18 23.65
C GLN A 164 -5.39 5.09 22.88
N SER A 165 -4.11 5.31 22.57
CA SER A 165 -3.26 4.26 21.97
C SER A 165 -2.83 3.28 23.06
N VAL A 166 -3.07 1.99 22.83
CA VAL A 166 -2.70 0.89 23.74
C VAL A 166 -1.95 -0.19 22.98
N LEU A 167 -0.98 -0.84 23.64
CA LEU A 167 -0.20 -1.96 23.09
C LEU A 167 -0.71 -3.29 23.69
N ARG A 168 -1.09 -4.23 22.83
CA ARG A 168 -1.55 -5.57 23.19
C ARG A 168 -0.83 -6.61 22.34
N ALA A 169 -0.11 -7.53 22.98
CA ALA A 169 0.62 -8.60 22.29
C ALA A 169 1.50 -8.11 21.12
N GLY A 170 2.16 -6.95 21.27
CA GLY A 170 3.00 -6.34 20.25
C GLY A 170 2.25 -5.57 19.16
N GLN A 171 0.91 -5.51 19.20
CA GLN A 171 0.07 -4.78 18.27
C GLN A 171 -0.58 -3.57 18.93
N ARG A 172 -0.65 -2.44 18.21
CA ARG A 172 -1.28 -1.22 18.69
C ARG A 172 -2.76 -1.11 18.30
N TYR A 173 -3.53 -0.50 19.20
CA TYR A 173 -4.96 -0.27 19.06
C TYR A 173 -5.34 1.11 19.59
N TRP A 174 -6.36 1.71 18.97
CA TRP A 174 -7.11 2.85 19.46
C TRP A 174 -8.26 2.35 20.33
N GLN A 175 -8.15 2.54 21.65
CA GLN A 175 -9.13 2.08 22.63
C GLN A 175 -10.10 3.19 23.04
N PHE A 176 -11.39 2.88 22.99
CA PHE A 176 -12.51 3.73 23.36
C PHE A 176 -13.13 3.24 24.68
N VAL A 177 -12.67 3.80 25.80
CA VAL A 177 -13.08 3.36 27.16
C VAL A 177 -14.54 3.68 27.45
N ALA A 178 -15.01 4.86 27.06
CA ALA A 178 -16.40 5.32 27.28
C ALA A 178 -17.44 4.53 26.47
N GLU A 179 -17.01 3.73 25.47
CA GLU A 179 -17.88 3.05 24.50
C GLU A 179 -17.85 1.53 24.69
N ASN A 180 -18.08 1.07 25.93
CA ASN A 180 -18.02 -0.35 26.31
C ASN A 180 -16.67 -1.02 26.00
N HIS A 181 -15.55 -0.29 26.08
CA HIS A 181 -14.22 -0.79 25.77
C HIS A 181 -14.14 -1.40 24.35
N PHE A 182 -14.43 -0.57 23.36
CA PHE A 182 -14.28 -0.91 21.96
C PHE A 182 -12.87 -0.53 21.45
N GLU A 183 -12.32 -1.29 20.51
CA GLU A 183 -10.96 -1.09 20.00
C GLU A 183 -10.93 -1.10 18.46
N ILE A 184 -10.14 -0.20 17.88
CA ILE A 184 -9.84 -0.16 16.45
C ILE A 184 -8.34 -0.38 16.28
N LYS A 185 -7.94 -1.21 15.30
CA LYS A 185 -6.52 -1.44 15.04
C LYS A 185 -5.81 -0.15 14.60
N GLU A 186 -4.68 0.17 15.22
CA GLU A 186 -3.80 1.27 14.79
C GLU A 186 -2.96 0.76 13.61
N TRP A 187 -3.20 1.33 12.43
CA TRP A 187 -2.43 1.03 11.23
C TRP A 187 -1.14 1.83 11.20
N TYR A 188 -0.10 1.22 10.66
CA TYR A 188 1.19 1.87 10.47
C TYR A 188 1.16 2.69 9.19
N LYS A 189 1.41 3.99 9.30
CA LYS A 189 1.57 4.89 8.15
C LYS A 189 3.04 4.87 7.73
N ALA A 190 3.32 4.51 6.47
CA ALA A 190 4.68 4.41 5.93
C ALA A 190 5.48 5.70 6.18
N ASP A 191 6.68 5.58 6.76
CA ASP A 191 7.54 6.73 7.02
C ASP A 191 8.46 7.02 5.81
N TYR A 192 7.85 7.53 4.73
CA TYR A 192 8.62 7.93 3.56
C TYR A 192 9.57 9.09 3.85
N ALA A 193 9.33 9.92 4.88
CA ALA A 193 10.23 11.02 5.21
C ALA A 193 11.63 10.49 5.56
N SER A 194 11.71 9.37 6.28
CA SER A 194 12.97 8.66 6.57
C SER A 194 13.67 8.05 5.34
N CYS A 195 12.95 7.94 4.21
CA CYS A 195 13.44 7.33 2.98
C CYS A 195 14.09 8.33 2.02
N LYS A 196 14.11 9.63 2.33
CA LYS A 196 14.75 10.64 1.49
C LYS A 196 16.24 10.33 1.33
N LEU A 197 16.75 10.51 0.11
CA LEU A 197 18.17 10.48 -0.17
C LEU A 197 18.81 11.72 0.47
N GLU A 198 19.98 11.53 1.08
CA GLU A 198 20.77 12.65 1.55
C GLU A 198 21.14 13.53 0.35
N SER A 199 20.98 14.84 0.49
CA SER A 199 21.48 15.78 -0.51
C SER A 199 22.99 15.63 -0.57
N VAL A 200 23.52 15.32 -1.75
CA VAL A 200 24.95 15.50 -2.00
C VAL A 200 25.18 17.01 -2.02
N GLU A 201 25.80 17.53 -0.96
CA GLU A 201 26.30 18.92 -0.92
C GLU A 201 27.38 19.16 -1.97
#